data_AF-A0A7U4SSA8-F1
#
_entry.id   AF-A0A7U4SSA8-F1
#
_cell.length_a   1.000
_cell.length_b   1.000
_cell.length_c   1.000
_cell.angle_alpha   90.00
_cell.angle_beta   90.00
_cell.angle_gamma   90.00
#
_symmetry.space_group_name_H-M   'P 1'
#
loop_
_entity.id
_entity.type
_entity.pdbx_description
1 polymer ?
#
loop_
_entity_poly.entity_id
_entity_poly.type
_entity_poly.pdbx_seq_one_letter_code
_entity_poly.pdbx_strand_id
1 'polypeptide(L)'
;MTPLSAAARRLIVEAGLAAVNHGLHREAWAIHAALSALIPDAHDRLALEAVMLIGLGRSESAARLLERAGAQHARLLAPLLAPPAAPRGTSRPCHSKEF
;
A
#
# COMPACT_ATOMS: atom_id res chain seq x y z
N MET A 1 -19.15 -3.71 25.28
CA MET A 1 -18.54 -2.96 24.16
C MET A 1 -19.36 -3.23 22.91
N THR A 2 -19.84 -2.21 22.22
CA THR A 2 -20.65 -2.35 21.00
C THR A 2 -19.73 -2.67 19.82
N PRO A 3 -20.04 -3.67 18.98
CA PRO A 3 -19.22 -3.98 17.81
C PRO A 3 -19.25 -2.84 16.80
N LEU A 4 -18.11 -2.56 16.15
CA LEU A 4 -18.03 -1.57 15.08
C LEU A 4 -18.91 -2.00 13.90
N SER A 5 -19.64 -1.05 13.30
CA SER A 5 -20.37 -1.28 12.06
C SER A 5 -19.40 -1.60 10.91
N ALA A 6 -19.89 -2.28 9.86
CA ALA A 6 -19.07 -2.55 8.68
C ALA A 6 -18.55 -1.26 8.02
N ALA A 7 -19.39 -0.22 7.98
CA ALA A 7 -19.01 1.10 7.46
C ALA A 7 -17.88 1.74 8.30
N ALA A 8 -17.97 1.67 9.63
CA ALA A 8 -16.92 2.20 10.51
C ALA A 8 -15.59 1.45 10.31
N ARG A 9 -15.62 0.12 10.24
CA ARG A 9 -14.40 -0.67 9.98
C ARG A 9 -13.76 -0.31 8.64
N ARG A 10 -14.57 -0.17 7.59
CA ARG A 10 -14.10 0.26 6.26
C ARG A 10 -13.42 1.63 6.32
N LEU A 11 -14.05 2.63 6.96
CA LEU A 11 -13.47 3.97 7.08
C LEU A 11 -12.13 3.97 7.82
N ILE A 12 -11.99 3.15 8.86
CA ILE A 12 -10.71 3.01 9.59
C ILE A 12 -9.63 2.44 8.68
N VAL A 13 -9.95 1.42 7.88
CA VAL A 13 -9.01 0.83 6.91
C VAL A 13 -8.61 1.86 5.84
N GLU A 14 -9.57 2.57 5.27
CA GLU A 14 -9.32 3.63 4.27
C GLU A 14 -8.45 4.76 4.87
N ALA A 15 -8.70 5.14 6.12
CA ALA A 15 -7.85 6.10 6.84
C ALA A 15 -6.42 5.58 7.04
N GLY A 16 -6.23 4.28 7.25
CA GLY A 16 -4.90 3.65 7.30
C GLY A 16 -4.14 3.76 5.99
N LEU A 17 -4.82 3.50 4.87
CA LEU A 17 -4.22 3.67 3.53
C LEU A 17 -3.87 5.13 3.25
N ALA A 18 -4.75 6.07 3.61
CA ALA A 18 -4.47 7.50 3.50
C ALA A 18 -3.26 7.89 4.37
N ALA A 19 -3.20 7.41 5.61
CA ALA A 19 -2.08 7.66 6.52
C ALA A 19 -0.74 7.22 5.93
N VAL A 20 -0.69 6.02 5.32
CA VAL A 20 0.50 5.53 4.60
C VAL A 20 0.92 6.49 3.50
N ASN A 21 -0.01 6.90 2.63
CA ASN A 21 0.28 7.79 1.50
C ASN A 21 0.77 9.18 1.93
N HIS A 22 0.37 9.64 3.11
CA HIS A 22 0.72 10.95 3.65
C HIS A 22 1.87 10.92 4.67
N GLY A 23 2.54 9.78 4.88
CA GLY A 23 3.68 9.65 5.79
C GLY A 23 3.32 9.69 7.28
N LEU A 24 2.04 9.48 7.63
CA LEU A 24 1.56 9.37 9.01
C LEU A 24 1.84 7.96 9.55
N HIS A 25 3.14 7.65 9.70
CA HIS A 25 3.60 6.29 9.97
C HIS A 25 3.06 5.69 11.27
N ARG A 26 2.91 6.50 12.33
CA ARG A 26 2.43 6.03 13.63
C ARG A 26 0.98 5.57 13.54
N GLU A 27 0.14 6.37 12.90
CA GLU A 27 -1.27 6.12 12.67
C GLU A 27 -1.46 4.91 11.74
N ALA A 28 -0.68 4.87 10.65
CA ALA A 28 -0.66 3.73 9.72
C ALA A 28 -0.32 2.42 10.44
N TRP A 29 0.71 2.40 11.29
CA TRP A 29 1.07 1.20 12.07
C TRP A 29 0.00 0.81 13.09
N ALA A 30 -0.64 1.79 13.74
CA ALA A 30 -1.74 1.52 14.66
C ALA A 30 -2.93 0.84 13.95
N ILE A 31 -3.28 1.31 12.76
CA ILE A 31 -4.36 0.73 11.95
C ILE A 31 -3.94 -0.63 11.37
N HIS A 32 -2.70 -0.77 10.91
CA HIS A 32 -2.13 -2.05 10.46
C HIS A 32 -2.27 -3.13 11.55
N ALA A 33 -1.94 -2.80 12.80
CA ALA A 33 -2.06 -3.73 13.94
C ALA A 33 -3.52 -4.14 14.22
N ALA A 34 -4.49 -3.32 13.82
CA ALA A 34 -5.92 -3.58 14.01
C ALA A 34 -6.58 -4.34 12.84
N LEU A 35 -5.88 -4.61 11.72
CA LEU A 35 -6.49 -5.16 10.51
C LEU A 35 -7.22 -6.50 10.73
N SER A 36 -6.74 -7.36 11.62
CA SER A 36 -7.40 -8.64 11.96
C SER A 36 -8.77 -8.46 12.60
N ALA A 37 -8.99 -7.36 13.33
CA ALA A 37 -10.28 -7.00 13.91
C ALA A 37 -11.16 -6.19 12.94
N LEU A 38 -10.56 -5.52 11.95
CA LEU A 38 -11.25 -4.64 11.01
C LEU A 38 -11.77 -5.40 9.76
N ILE A 39 -11.03 -6.41 9.31
CA ILE A 39 -11.28 -7.13 8.06
C ILE A 39 -11.45 -8.63 8.37
N PRO A 40 -12.69 -9.13 8.39
CA PRO A 40 -12.97 -10.54 8.68
C PRO A 40 -12.41 -11.48 7.61
N ASP A 41 -12.57 -11.13 6.33
CA ASP A 41 -12.09 -11.95 5.22
C ASP A 41 -10.56 -12.01 5.19
N ALA A 42 -10.02 -13.22 5.12
CA ALA A 42 -8.58 -13.44 5.21
C ALA A 42 -7.84 -13.00 3.94
N HIS A 43 -8.44 -13.16 2.76
CA HIS A 43 -7.81 -12.78 1.50
C HIS A 43 -7.75 -11.27 1.35
N ASP A 44 -8.85 -10.58 1.65
CA ASP A 44 -8.91 -9.12 1.64
C ASP A 44 -7.95 -8.52 2.67
N ARG A 45 -7.87 -9.13 3.87
CA ARG A 45 -6.94 -8.69 4.91
C ARG A 45 -5.49 -8.81 4.46
N LEU A 46 -5.09 -9.96 3.91
CA LEU A 46 -3.72 -10.18 3.42
C LEU A 46 -3.36 -9.21 2.28
N ALA A 47 -4.31 -8.95 1.38
CA ALA A 47 -4.12 -7.98 0.30
C ALA A 47 -3.90 -6.57 0.86
N LEU A 48 -4.75 -6.11 1.78
CA LEU A 48 -4.64 -4.78 2.39
C LEU A 48 -3.41 -4.62 3.27
N GLU A 49 -3.04 -5.66 4.01
CA GLU A 49 -1.79 -5.69 4.80
C GLU A 49 -0.58 -5.53 3.87
N ALA A 50 -0.56 -6.22 2.73
CA ALA A 50 0.48 -6.07 1.73
C ALA A 50 0.54 -4.63 1.17
N VAL A 51 -0.60 -4.01 0.83
CA VAL A 51 -0.63 -2.63 0.34
C VAL A 51 -0.08 -1.65 1.37
N MET A 52 -0.47 -1.77 2.64
CA MET A 52 0.07 -0.92 3.70
C MET A 52 1.58 -1.12 3.86
N LEU A 53 2.06 -2.36 3.84
CA LEU A 53 3.49 -2.65 3.95
C LEU A 53 4.31 -2.11 2.78
N ILE A 54 3.77 -2.08 1.56
CA ILE A 54 4.43 -1.44 0.41
C ILE A 54 4.67 0.04 0.70
N GLY A 55 3.62 0.79 1.07
CA GLY A 55 3.76 2.22 1.33
C GLY A 55 4.54 2.54 2.62
N LEU A 56 4.65 1.59 3.55
CA LEU A 56 5.54 1.66 4.73
C LEU A 56 7.00 1.23 4.42
N GLY A 57 7.34 0.95 3.17
CA GLY A 57 8.70 0.58 2.74
C GLY A 57 9.12 -0.85 3.09
N ARG A 58 8.17 -1.74 3.39
CA ARG A 58 8.39 -3.16 3.75
C ARG A 58 8.04 -4.09 2.60
N SER A 59 8.56 -3.80 1.40
CA SER A 59 8.21 -4.48 0.14
C SER A 59 8.45 -5.99 0.17
N GLU A 60 9.49 -6.48 0.84
CA GLU A 60 9.73 -7.93 0.97
C GLU A 60 8.64 -8.65 1.78
N SER A 61 8.18 -8.03 2.87
CA SER A 61 7.08 -8.57 3.67
C SER A 61 5.77 -8.54 2.90
N ALA A 62 5.52 -7.45 2.16
CA ALA A 62 4.37 -7.34 1.29
C ALA A 62 4.34 -8.42 0.20
N ALA A 63 5.48 -8.70 -0.44
CA ALA A 63 5.59 -9.74 -1.46
C ALA A 63 5.19 -11.12 -0.92
N ARG A 64 5.71 -11.51 0.25
CA ARG A 64 5.36 -12.77 0.92
C ARG A 64 3.87 -12.87 1.29
N LEU A 65 3.22 -11.74 1.60
CA LEU A 65 1.79 -11.72 1.88
C LEU A 65 0.95 -11.85 0.61
N LEU A 66 1.36 -11.24 -0.51
CA LEU A 66 0.63 -11.35 -1.78
C LEU A 66 0.61 -12.78 -2.32
N GLU A 67 1.69 -13.56 -2.12
CA GLU A 67 1.71 -14.99 -2.43
C GLU A 67 0.58 -15.77 -1.72
N ARG A 68 0.17 -15.29 -0.54
CA ARG A 68 -0.86 -15.90 0.31
C ARG A 68 -2.25 -15.28 0.13
N ALA A 69 -2.34 -14.06 -0.40
CA ALA A 69 -3.59 -13.33 -0.59
C ALA A 69 -4.46 -13.89 -1.74
N GLY A 70 -3.89 -14.76 -2.57
CA GLY A 70 -4.55 -15.41 -3.70
C GLY A 70 -4.19 -14.79 -5.06
N ALA A 71 -4.38 -15.57 -6.13
CA ALA A 71 -3.87 -15.24 -7.46
C ALA A 71 -4.47 -13.96 -8.08
N GLN A 72 -5.70 -13.59 -7.71
CA GLN A 72 -6.30 -12.34 -8.19
C GLN A 72 -5.64 -11.11 -7.56
N HIS A 73 -5.54 -11.08 -6.23
CA HIS A 73 -4.89 -9.98 -5.51
C HIS A 73 -3.41 -9.85 -5.87
N ALA A 74 -2.68 -10.97 -5.95
CA ALA A 74 -1.27 -10.96 -6.35
C ALA A 74 -1.07 -10.31 -7.72
N ARG A 75 -1.89 -10.66 -8.73
CA ARG A 75 -1.79 -10.07 -10.07
C ARG A 75 -2.08 -8.56 -10.08
N LEU A 76 -3.06 -8.12 -9.30
CA LEU A 76 -3.45 -6.70 -9.26
C LEU A 76 -2.44 -5.83 -8.51
N LEU A 77 -1.81 -6.38 -7.46
CA LEU A 77 -0.96 -5.61 -6.53
C LEU A 77 0.53 -5.77 -6.80
N ALA A 78 0.97 -6.79 -7.55
CA ALA A 78 2.38 -6.97 -7.92
C ALA A 78 3.05 -5.73 -8.55
N PRO A 79 2.38 -4.93 -9.41
CA PRO A 79 3.00 -3.71 -9.96
C PRO A 79 3.40 -2.68 -8.91
N LEU A 80 2.77 -2.69 -7.72
CA LEU A 80 3.10 -1.76 -6.63
C LEU A 80 4.43 -2.10 -5.94
N LEU A 81 4.94 -3.32 -6.11
CA LEU A 81 6.24 -3.74 -5.59
C LEU A 81 7.42 -3.25 -6.46
N ALA A 82 7.14 -2.87 -7.71
CA ALA A 82 8.17 -2.33 -8.58
C ALA A 82 8.65 -0.98 -8.01
N PRO A 83 9.96 -0.70 -7.99
CA PRO A 83 10.44 0.62 -7.63
C PRO A 83 9.78 1.66 -8.54
N PRO A 84 9.47 2.86 -8.02
CA PRO A 84 8.90 3.92 -8.84
C PRO A 84 9.85 4.15 -10.02
N ALA A 85 9.31 4.03 -11.24
CA ALA A 85 10.10 4.22 -12.45
C ALA A 85 10.79 5.58 -12.35
N ALA A 86 12.12 5.59 -12.55
CA ALA A 86 12.87 6.83 -12.53
C ALA A 86 12.18 7.84 -13.45
N PRO A 87 12.01 9.11 -13.02
CA PRO A 87 11.43 10.12 -13.88
C PRO A 87 12.26 10.13 -15.17
N ARG A 88 11.59 9.89 -16.30
CA ARG A 88 12.23 10.00 -17.61
C ARG A 88 12.63 11.46 -17.74
N GLY A 89 13.87 11.77 -17.38
CA GLY A 89 14.45 13.08 -17.58
C GLY A 89 14.26 13.41 -19.04
N THR A 90 13.45 14.44 -19.32
CA THR A 90 13.40 15.01 -20.65
C THR A 90 14.78 15.58 -20.91
N SER A 91 15.61 14.84 -21.65
CA SER A 91 16.87 15.37 -22.15
C SER A 91 16.51 16.55 -23.06
N ARG A 92 16.55 17.76 -22.51
CA ARG A 92 16.51 18.98 -23.31
C ARG A 92 17.76 18.95 -24.20
N PRO A 93 17.63 19.01 -25.54
CA PRO A 93 18.80 19.11 -26.38
C PRO A 93 19.53 20.42 -26.06
N CYS A 94 20.79 20.31 -25.64
CA CYS A 94 21.71 21.44 -25.56
C CYS A 94 21.89 21.99 -26.97
N HIS A 95 21.22 23.10 -27.29
CA HIS A 95 21.63 23.90 -28.44
C HIS A 95 22.97 24.55 -28.10
N SER A 96 24.06 23.95 -28.58
CA SER A 96 25.33 24.65 -28.70
C SER A 96 25.11 25.85 -29.60
N LYS A 97 25.21 27.05 -29.04
CA LYS A 97 25.45 28.26 -29.82
C LYS A 97 26.93 28.25 -30.16
N GLU A 98 27.25 27.91 -31.40
CA GLU A 98 28.56 28.17 -31.98
C GLU A 98 28.67 29.69 -32.21
N PHE A 99 29.83 30.25 -31.82
CA PHE A 99 30.23 31.63 -32.04
C PHE A 99 30.83 31.80 -33.44
#